data_AF-A0A844QHS6-F1
#
_entry.id   AF-A0A844QHS6-F1
#
_cell.length_a   1.000
_cell.length_b   1.000
_cell.length_c   1.000
_cell.angle_alpha   90.00
_cell.angle_beta   90.00
_cell.angle_gamma   90.00
#
_symmetry.space_group_name_H-M   'P 1'
#
loop_
_entity.id
_entity.type
_entity.pdbx_description
1 polymer ?
#
loop_
_entity_poly.entity_id
_entity_poly.type
_entity_poly.pdbx_seq_one_letter_code
_entity_poly.pdbx_strand_id
1 'polypeptide(L)' 'MPWARFTKTFDFDFRPERAVCIEIRPSHTPQEFPGRVIDAAVKAGAAERVESPKPEQKRAYKRAKRAG' A
#
# COMPACT_ATOMS: atom_id res chain seq x y z
N MET A 1 7.22 -8.51 2.53
CA MET A 1 7.31 -7.35 1.63
C MET A 1 7.30 -6.07 2.47
N PRO A 2 7.70 -4.90 1.92
CA PRO A 2 7.70 -3.64 2.67
C PRO A 2 6.28 -3.19 3.05
N TRP A 3 6.19 -2.34 4.07
CA TRP A 3 4.95 -1.79 4.59
C TRP A 3 4.90 -0.28 4.40
N ALA A 4 3.70 0.23 4.08
CA ALA A 4 3.46 1.65 4.03
C ALA A 4 2.05 1.99 4.49
N ARG A 5 1.89 3.17 5.10
CA ARG A 5 0.60 3.78 5.40
C ARG A 5 0.24 4.73 4.27
N PHE A 6 -0.80 4.38 3.51
CA PHE A 6 -1.29 5.23 2.42
C PHE A 6 -2.23 6.28 3.01
N THR A 7 -1.85 7.54 2.87
CA THR A 7 -2.62 8.70 3.37
C THR A 7 -3.51 9.29 2.29
N LYS A 8 -3.22 9.01 1.02
CA LYS A 8 -4.01 9.44 -0.14
C LYS A 8 -4.25 8.26 -1.08
N THR A 9 -5.24 8.40 -1.96
CA THR A 9 -5.41 7.46 -3.07
C THR A 9 -4.20 7.54 -3.99
N PHE A 10 -3.69 6.38 -4.39
CA PHE A 10 -2.54 6.28 -5.28
C PHE A 10 -2.79 5.25 -6.37
N ASP A 11 -2.76 5.71 -7.61
CA ASP A 11 -2.90 4.87 -8.78
C ASP A 11 -1.51 4.46 -9.25
N PHE A 12 -1.26 3.14 -9.26
CA PHE A 12 0.02 2.60 -9.72
C PHE A 12 -0.16 1.70 -10.92
N ASP A 13 0.49 2.07 -12.02
CA ASP A 13 0.60 1.20 -13.18
C ASP A 13 1.85 0.33 -13.08
N PHE A 14 1.65 -0.99 -13.10
CA PHE A 14 2.73 -1.97 -13.05
C PHE A 14 3.38 -2.25 -14.41
N ARG A 15 2.78 -1.84 -15.53
CA ARG A 15 3.18 -2.29 -16.86
C ARG A 15 3.06 -1.16 -17.90
N PRO A 16 4.10 -0.89 -18.70
CA PRO A 16 3.96 0.03 -19.83
C PRO A 16 3.05 -0.51 -20.94
N GLU A 17 2.85 -1.84 -21.03
CA GLU A 17 2.13 -2.50 -22.14
C GLU A 17 0.65 -2.83 -21.84
N ARG A 18 0.18 -2.61 -20.60
CA ARG A 18 -1.20 -2.92 -20.23
C ARG A 18 -1.71 -1.86 -19.27
N ALA A 19 -2.86 -1.26 -19.58
CA ALA A 19 -3.59 -0.33 -18.72
C ALA A 19 -4.23 -1.05 -17.52
N VAL A 20 -3.43 -1.71 -16.68
CA VAL A 20 -3.88 -2.28 -15.41
C VAL A 20 -3.30 -1.41 -14.31
N CYS A 21 -4.01 -0.31 -14.06
CA CYS A 21 -3.73 0.56 -12.93
C CYS A 21 -4.37 -0.05 -11.68
N ILE A 22 -3.60 -0.20 -10.61
CA ILE A 22 -4.17 -0.54 -9.31
C ILE A 22 -4.50 0.76 -8.57
N GLU A 23 -5.75 0.90 -8.15
CA GLU A 23 -6.15 1.95 -7.21
C GLU A 23 -5.81 1.49 -5.79
N ILE A 24 -4.90 2.20 -5.12
CA ILE A 24 -4.58 1.97 -3.71
C ILE A 24 -5.30 3.03 -2.89
N ARG A 25 -6.30 2.61 -2.13
CA ARG A 25 -7.05 3.51 -1.27
C ARG A 25 -6.29 3.84 0.02
N PRO A 26 -6.48 5.06 0.55
CA PRO A 26 -5.91 5.44 1.83
C PRO A 26 -6.45 4.54 2.94
N SER A 27 -5.60 4.25 3.92
CA SER A 27 -5.97 3.48 5.10
C SER A 27 -5.15 3.92 6.30
N HIS A 28 -5.80 3.95 7.46
CA HIS A 28 -5.14 4.15 8.74
C HIS A 28 -4.25 2.96 9.13
N THR A 29 -4.50 1.78 8.56
CA THR A 29 -3.67 0.59 8.79
C THR A 29 -2.56 0.50 7.75
N PRO A 30 -1.30 0.23 8.16
CA PRO A 30 -0.23 -0.09 7.23
C PRO A 30 -0.60 -1.27 6.33
N GLN A 31 -0.33 -1.12 5.04
CA GLN A 31 -0.61 -2.12 4.02
C GLN A 31 0.70 -2.67 3.44
N GLU A 32 0.68 -3.95 3.07
CA GLU A 32 1.82 -4.63 2.44
C GLU A 32 1.68 -4.58 0.92
N PHE A 33 2.66 -3.98 0.24
CA PHE A 33 2.74 -3.85 -1.22
C PHE A 33 4.17 -4.11 -1.74
N PRO A 34 4.35 -4.36 -3.05
CA PRO A 34 5.68 -4.45 -3.65
C PRO A 34 6.49 -3.17 -3.42
N GLY A 35 7.81 -3.30 -3.21
CA GLY A 35 8.70 -2.16 -2.92
C GLY A 35 8.58 -1.02 -3.92
N ARG A 36 8.55 -1.33 -5.22
CA ARG A 36 8.36 -0.34 -6.30
C ARG A 36 7.10 0.54 -6.15
N VAL A 37 6.02 -0.03 -5.62
CA VAL A 37 4.75 0.68 -5.40
C VAL A 37 4.88 1.63 -4.23
N ILE A 38 5.44 1.14 -3.12
CA ILE A 38 5.66 1.93 -1.92
C ILE A 38 6.61 3.08 -2.22
N ASP A 39 7.67 2.82 -2.97
CA ASP A 39 8.68 3.83 -3.30
C ASP A 39 8.09 4.93 -4.19
N ALA A 40 7.28 4.54 -5.18
CA ALA A 40 6.54 5.48 -6.01
C ALA A 40 5.51 6.29 -5.22
N ALA A 41 4.74 5.62 -4.33
CA ALA A 41 3.74 6.27 -3.50
C ALA A 41 4.35 7.24 -2.48
N VAL A 42 5.47 6.87 -1.87
CA VAL A 42 6.22 7.75 -0.96
C VAL A 42 6.81 8.94 -1.72
N LYS A 43 7.42 8.70 -2.89
CA LYS A 43 7.95 9.78 -3.74
C LYS A 43 6.86 10.75 -4.21
N ALA A 44 5.65 10.24 -4.46
CA ALA A 44 4.47 11.04 -4.79
C ALA A 44 3.82 11.73 -3.58
N GLY A 45 4.30 11.47 -2.35
CA GLY A 45 3.71 12.01 -1.12
C GLY A 45 2.32 11.45 -0.80
N ALA A 46 1.99 10.27 -1.33
CA ALA A 46 0.73 9.57 -1.11
C ALA A 46 0.81 8.50 0.00
N ALA A 47 2.03 8.13 0.42
CA ALA A 47 2.26 7.14 1.47
C ALA A 47 3.47 7.47 2.34
N GLU A 48 3.49 6.86 3.53
CA GLU A 48 4.61 6.88 4.47
C GLU A 48 5.13 5.46 4.67
N ARG A 49 6.45 5.27 4.59
CA ARG A 49 7.08 3.97 4.88
C ARG A 49 6.93 3.62 6.36
N VAL A 50 6.65 2.36 6.63
CA VAL A 50 6.57 1.80 7.99
C VAL A 50 7.56 0.65 8.07
N GLU A 51 8.56 0.74 8.95
CA GLU A 51 9.58 -0.31 9.09
C GLU A 51 8.97 -1.63 9.59
N SER A 52 8.09 -1.55 10.58
CA SER A 52 7.39 -2.72 11.10
C SER A 52 6.03 -2.31 11.67
N PRO A 53 4.90 -2.82 11.13
CA PRO A 53 3.60 -2.55 11.71
C PRO A 53 3.45 -3.25 13.07
N LYS A 54 2.68 -2.64 13.97
CA LYS A 54 2.34 -3.28 15.26
C LYS A 54 1.60 -4.60 15.02
N PRO A 55 1.71 -5.60 15.92
CA PRO A 55 1.03 -6.89 15.75
C PRO A 55 -0.48 -6.76 15.49
N GLU A 56 -1.13 -5.81 16.15
CA GLU A 56 -2.56 -5.51 15.97
C GLU A 56 -2.88 -5.00 14.56
N GLN A 57 -2.05 -4.09 14.03
CA GLN A 57 -2.19 -3.56 12.67
C GLN A 57 -2.01 -4.66 11.62
N LYS A 58 -1.06 -5.57 11.85
CA LYS A 58 -0.84 -6.74 11.00
C LYS A 58 -2.05 -7.69 11.00
N ARG A 59 -2.69 -7.87 12.16
CA ARG A 59 -3.94 -8.65 12.29
C ARG A 59 -5.11 -7.97 11.57
N ALA A 60 -5.24 -6.65 11.71
CA ALA A 60 -6.26 -5.85 11.04
C ALA A 60 -6.12 -5.94 9.50
N TYR A 61 -4.90 -5.76 8.98
CA TYR A 61 -4.61 -5.94 7.55
C TYR A 61 -4.99 -7.35 7.06
N LYS A 62 -4.60 -8.40 7.79
CA LYS A 62 -4.96 -9.79 7.42
C LYS A 62 -6.47 -10.04 7.42
N ARG A 63 -7.21 -9.44 8.35
CA ARG A 63 -8.69 -9.56 8.38
C ARG A 63 -9.30 -8.83 7.18
N ALA A 64 -8.87 -7.60 6.91
CA ALA A 64 -9.36 -6.81 5.77
C ALA A 64 -9.10 -7.53 4.44
N LYS A 65 -7.90 -8.10 4.25
CA LYS A 65 -7.53 -8.85 3.05
C LYS A 65 -8.31 -10.16 2.84
N ARG A 66 -8.86 -10.75 3.90
CA ARG A 66 -9.69 -11.98 3.81
C ARG A 66 -11.16 -11.68 3.55
N ALA A 67 -11.60 -10.46 3.82
CA ALA A 67 -13.00 -10.06 3.72
C ALA A 67 -13.37 -9.46 2.36
N GLY A 68 -12.38 -9.09 1.55
CA GLY A 68 -12.53 -8.73 0.13
C GLY A 68 -11.98 -9.84 -0.76
#